data_AF-A0A7V7A9V8-F1
#
_entry.id   AF-A0A7V7A9V8-F1
#
_cell.length_a   1.000
_cell.length_b   1.000
_cell.length_c   1.000
_cell.angle_alpha   90.00
_cell.angle_beta   90.00
_cell.angle_gamma   90.00
#
_symmetry.space_group_name_H-M   'P 1'
#
loop_
_entity.id
_entity.type
_entity.pdbx_description
1 polymer ?
#
loop_
_entity_poly.entity_id
_entity_poly.type
_entity_poly.pdbx_seq_one_letter_code
_entity_poly.pdbx_strand_id
1 'polypeptide(L)'
;MDTRLEDYFLEIRTLQMLDYKNATENNFDSRTAWFNHMMSQQKDEIAEAIISLSERYEVPLSRAAEDFDPSMVLRVGRIKNLEKSSKKL
;
A
#
# COMPACT_ATOMS: atom_id res chain seq x y z
N MET A 1 -5.94 26.47 6.52
CA MET A 1 -5.63 25.23 5.78
C MET A 1 -5.63 24.11 6.79
N ASP A 2 -6.34 23.03 6.51
CA ASP A 2 -6.31 21.82 7.34
C ASP A 2 -5.06 21.03 6.94
N THR A 3 -3.96 21.28 7.65
CA THR A 3 -2.64 20.70 7.35
C THR A 3 -2.66 19.18 7.38
N ARG A 4 -3.61 18.57 8.11
CA ARG A 4 -3.76 17.11 8.23
C ARG A 4 -4.11 16.45 6.89
N LEU A 5 -4.93 17.09 6.05
CA LEU A 5 -5.28 16.54 4.73
C LEU A 5 -4.12 16.68 3.73
N GLU A 6 -3.38 17.79 3.82
CA GLU A 6 -2.20 18.02 2.99
C GLU A 6 -1.09 17.01 3.32
N ASP A 7 -0.83 16.78 4.61
CA ASP A 7 0.14 15.78 5.10
C ASP A 7 -0.25 14.35 4.65
N TYR A 8 -1.53 14.01 4.73
CA TYR A 8 -2.06 12.73 4.22
C TYR A 8 -1.70 12.50 2.74
N PHE A 9 -2.01 13.47 1.88
CA PHE A 9 -1.73 13.32 0.45
C PHE A 9 -0.23 13.37 0.13
N LEU A 10 0.57 14.07 0.93
CA LEU A 10 2.03 14.08 0.81
C LEU A 10 2.61 12.69 1.13
N GLU A 11 2.12 12.04 2.18
CA GLU A 11 2.52 10.68 2.54
C GLU A 11 2.10 9.66 1.46
N ILE A 12 0.86 9.74 0.94
CA ILE A 12 0.41 8.89 -0.17
C ILE A 12 1.36 9.01 -1.38
N ARG A 13 1.72 10.24 -1.77
CA ARG A 13 2.65 10.47 -2.88
C ARG A 13 4.04 9.93 -2.60
N THR A 14 4.52 10.09 -1.37
CA THR A 14 5.83 9.57 -0.94
C THR A 14 5.87 8.04 -1.05
N LEU A 15 4.80 7.36 -0.63
CA LEU A 15 4.68 5.91 -0.77
C LEU A 15 4.58 5.48 -2.24
N GLN A 16 3.84 6.20 -3.08
CA GLN A 16 3.76 5.91 -4.52
C GLN A 16 5.14 6.00 -5.19
N MET A 17 5.91 7.03 -4.86
CA MET A 17 7.27 7.22 -5.37
C MET A 17 8.20 6.09 -4.91
N LEU A 18 8.08 5.66 -3.65
CA LEU A 18 8.87 4.55 -3.12
C LEU A 18 8.52 3.22 -3.81
N ASP A 19 7.24 2.91 -3.99
CA ASP A 19 6.80 1.68 -4.67
C ASP A 19 7.28 1.65 -6.14
N TYR A 20 7.21 2.78 -6.84
CA TYR A 20 7.75 2.92 -8.20
C TYR A 20 9.27 2.75 -8.24
N LYS A 21 9.98 3.35 -7.29
CA LYS A 21 11.43 3.21 -7.16
C LYS A 21 11.80 1.74 -6.93
N ASN A 22 11.12 1.06 -6.01
CA ASN A 22 11.34 -0.36 -5.72
C ASN A 22 11.09 -1.24 -6.96
N ALA A 23 10.03 -0.97 -7.72
CA ALA A 23 9.76 -1.68 -8.97
C ALA A 23 10.92 -1.50 -9.98
N THR A 24 11.41 -0.26 -10.11
CA THR A 24 12.52 0.09 -11.01
C THR A 24 13.83 -0.58 -10.58
N GLU A 25 14.18 -0.53 -9.29
CA GLU A 25 15.39 -1.16 -8.74
C GLU A 25 15.38 -2.68 -8.85
N ASN A 26 14.19 -3.29 -8.93
CA ASN A 26 14.00 -4.72 -9.15
C ASN A 26 13.78 -5.09 -10.64
N ASN A 27 14.02 -4.15 -11.57
CA ASN A 27 13.92 -4.35 -13.02
C ASN A 27 12.52 -4.79 -13.51
N PHE A 28 11.46 -4.25 -12.91
CA PHE A 28 10.10 -4.45 -13.42
C PHE A 28 9.72 -3.37 -14.44
N ASP A 29 9.54 -3.78 -15.69
CA ASP A 29 9.25 -2.86 -16.80
C ASP A 29 7.75 -2.47 -16.91
N SER A 30 6.88 -3.03 -16.08
CA SER A 30 5.45 -2.71 -16.09
C SER A 30 4.82 -2.77 -14.71
N ARG A 31 3.82 -1.90 -14.50
CA ARG A 31 2.99 -1.90 -13.29
C ARG A 31 2.33 -3.27 -13.05
N THR A 32 1.87 -3.94 -14.09
CA THR A 32 1.24 -5.26 -13.97
C THR A 32 2.22 -6.32 -13.50
N ALA A 33 3.45 -6.34 -14.04
CA ALA A 33 4.47 -7.29 -13.60
C ALA A 33 4.87 -7.05 -12.13
N TRP A 34 5.04 -5.79 -11.74
CA TRP A 34 5.31 -5.42 -10.35
C TRP A 34 4.16 -5.83 -9.41
N PHE A 35 2.92 -5.52 -9.78
CA PHE A 35 1.73 -5.92 -9.02
C PHE A 35 1.68 -7.45 -8.81
N ASN A 36 1.84 -8.23 -9.88
CA ASN A 36 1.82 -9.69 -9.81
C ASN A 36 2.95 -10.23 -8.91
N HIS A 37 4.13 -9.63 -8.98
CA HIS A 37 5.23 -9.96 -8.09
C HIS A 37 4.88 -9.68 -6.62
N MET A 38 4.35 -8.49 -6.30
CA MET A 38 3.95 -8.13 -4.93
C MET A 38 2.81 -8.99 -4.38
N MET A 39 1.94 -9.50 -5.24
CA MET A 39 0.88 -10.43 -4.84
C MET A 39 1.41 -11.83 -4.46
N SER A 40 2.62 -12.21 -4.88
CA SER A 40 3.25 -13.49 -4.51
C SER A 40 4.18 -13.39 -3.30
N GLN A 41 4.55 -12.18 -2.88
CA GLN A 41 5.42 -11.97 -1.72
C GLN A 41 4.67 -12.22 -0.41
N GLN A 42 5.35 -12.73 0.62
CA GLN A 42 4.75 -12.85 1.96
C GLN A 42 4.61 -11.49 2.65
N LYS A 43 5.51 -10.55 2.33
CA LYS A 43 5.56 -9.21 2.91
C LYS A 43 5.30 -8.16 1.84
N ASP A 44 4.71 -7.05 2.24
CA ASP A 44 4.47 -5.89 1.37
C ASP A 44 4.44 -4.63 2.22
N GLU A 45 5.62 -4.05 2.41
CA GLU A 45 5.85 -2.92 3.31
C GLU A 45 5.04 -1.69 2.90
N ILE A 46 4.76 -1.52 1.60
CA ILE A 46 3.92 -0.42 1.10
C ILE A 46 2.46 -0.66 1.50
N ALA A 47 1.94 -1.87 1.31
CA ALA A 47 0.58 -2.20 1.74
C ALA A 47 0.41 -2.09 3.28
N GLU A 48 1.41 -2.52 4.04
CA GLU A 48 1.46 -2.34 5.51
C GLU A 48 1.49 -0.85 5.89
N ALA A 49 2.26 -0.03 5.19
CA ALA A 49 2.30 1.41 5.40
C ALA A 49 0.95 2.08 5.09
N ILE A 50 0.24 1.66 4.04
CA ILE A 50 -1.11 2.15 3.72
C ILE A 50 -2.12 1.79 4.81
N ILE A 51 -2.03 0.57 5.37
CA ILE A 51 -2.84 0.18 6.53
C ILE A 51 -2.59 1.13 7.70
N SER A 52 -1.33 1.34 8.07
CA SER A 52 -0.97 2.23 9.18
C SER A 52 -1.40 3.68 8.91
N LEU A 53 -1.23 4.17 7.68
CA LEU A 53 -1.65 5.51 7.27
C LEU A 53 -3.16 5.69 7.41
N SER A 54 -3.96 4.68 7.01
CA SER A 54 -5.42 4.73 7.17
C SER A 54 -5.85 4.91 8.63
N GLU A 55 -5.15 4.25 9.56
CA GLU A 55 -5.44 4.30 10.99
C GLU A 55 -5.01 5.66 11.59
N ARG A 56 -3.83 6.17 11.23
CA ARG A 56 -3.33 7.48 11.73
C ARG A 56 -4.21 8.65 11.29
N TYR A 57 -4.67 8.63 10.04
CA TYR A 57 -5.47 9.70 9.47
C TYR A 57 -6.98 9.47 9.59
N GLU A 58 -7.40 8.35 10.20
CA GLU A 58 -8.81 7.97 10.38
C GLU A 58 -9.58 7.93 9.05
N VAL A 59 -8.89 7.54 7.97
CA VAL A 59 -9.46 7.39 6.62
C VAL A 59 -9.84 5.92 6.41
N PRO A 60 -11.00 5.60 5.81
CA PRO A 60 -11.34 4.23 5.47
C PRO A 60 -10.22 3.55 4.67
N LEU A 61 -9.81 2.34 5.06
CA LEU A 61 -8.69 1.64 4.44
C LEU A 61 -8.85 1.46 2.93
N SER A 62 -10.08 1.17 2.46
CA SER A 62 -10.38 1.09 1.03
C SER A 62 -10.09 2.41 0.32
N ARG A 63 -10.45 3.54 0.94
CA ARG A 63 -10.21 4.87 0.40
C ARG A 63 -8.71 5.19 0.35
N ALA A 64 -7.98 4.90 1.43
CA ALA A 64 -6.52 5.12 1.46
C ALA A 64 -5.77 4.26 0.44
N ALA A 65 -6.22 3.04 0.20
CA ALA A 65 -5.70 2.20 -0.86
C ALA A 65 -6.03 2.76 -2.26
N GLU A 66 -7.26 3.20 -2.50
CA GLU A 66 -7.68 3.82 -3.77
C GLU A 66 -6.93 5.13 -4.07
N ASP A 67 -6.74 5.99 -3.06
CA ASP A 67 -5.98 7.24 -3.20
C ASP A 67 -4.50 6.98 -3.53
N PHE A 68 -3.95 5.82 -3.14
CA PHE A 68 -2.64 5.35 -3.59
C PHE A 68 -2.68 4.81 -5.04
N ASP A 69 -3.48 3.78 -5.31
CA ASP A 69 -3.66 3.18 -6.63
C ASP A 69 -4.80 2.15 -6.56
N PRO A 70 -5.70 2.04 -7.55
CA PRO A 70 -6.80 1.08 -7.50
C PRO A 70 -6.38 -0.37 -7.22
N SER A 71 -5.18 -0.79 -7.67
CA SER A 71 -4.67 -2.15 -7.41
C SER A 71 -4.21 -2.38 -5.96
N MET A 72 -3.93 -1.32 -5.21
CA MET A 72 -3.47 -1.40 -3.81
C MET A 72 -4.53 -2.02 -2.90
N VAL A 73 -5.81 -1.88 -3.23
CA VAL A 73 -6.92 -2.52 -2.50
C VAL A 73 -6.68 -4.03 -2.38
N LEU A 74 -6.19 -4.67 -3.44
CA LEU A 74 -5.91 -6.11 -3.46
C LEU A 74 -4.67 -6.47 -2.62
N ARG A 75 -3.61 -5.66 -2.70
CA ARG A 75 -2.37 -5.86 -1.93
C ARG A 75 -2.63 -5.74 -0.42
N VAL A 76 -3.34 -4.68 -0.01
CA VAL A 76 -3.80 -4.47 1.37
C VAL A 76 -4.70 -5.61 1.85
N GLY A 77 -5.67 -6.02 1.02
CA GLY A 77 -6.56 -7.13 1.33
C GLY A 77 -5.80 -8.44 1.59
N ARG A 78 -4.77 -8.73 0.77
CA ARG A 78 -3.88 -9.89 0.96
C ARG A 78 -3.16 -9.83 2.32
N ILE A 79 -2.54 -8.70 2.66
CA ILE A 79 -1.82 -8.53 3.93
C ILE A 79 -2.76 -8.73 5.13
N LYS A 80 -3.94 -8.07 5.14
CA LYS A 80 -4.93 -8.25 6.21
C LYS A 80 -5.39 -9.70 6.37
N ASN A 81 -5.47 -10.47 5.27
CA ASN A 81 -5.84 -11.88 5.34
C ASN A 81 -4.70 -12.75 5.90
N LEU A 82 -3.45 -12.47 5.55
CA LEU A 82 -2.29 -13.15 6.13
C LEU A 82 -2.20 -12.91 7.63
N GLU A 83 -2.35 -11.66 8.09
CA GLU A 83 -2.37 -11.32 9.52
C GLU A 83 -3.46 -12.07 10.29
N LYS A 84 -4.66 -12.18 9.72
CA LYS A 84 -5.78 -12.92 10.34
C LYS A 84 -5.48 -14.41 10.47
N SER A 85 -4.82 -15.01 9.46
CA SER A 85 -4.44 -16.42 9.48
C SER A 85 -3.33 -16.71 10.50
N SER A 86 -2.35 -15.82 10.63
CA SER A 86 -1.27 -15.94 11.62
C SER A 86 -1.75 -15.83 13.07
N LYS A 87 -2.85 -15.09 13.34
CA LYS A 87 -3.45 -14.95 14.68
C LYS A 87 -4.30 -16.15 15.13
N LYS A 88 -4.54 -17.13 14.26
CA LYS A 88 -5.35 -18.33 14.55
C LYS A 88 -4.53 -19.56 14.95
N LEU A 89 -3.20 -19.46 14.92
CA LEU A 89 -2.25 -20.48 15.35
C LEU A 89 -1.72 -20.13 16.76
#